data_AF-A0A506UJF7-F1
#
_entry.id   AF-A0A506UJF7-F1
#
_cell.length_a   1.000
_cell.length_b   1.000
_cell.length_c   1.000
_cell.angle_alpha   90.00
_cell.angle_beta   90.00
_cell.angle_gamma   90.00
#
_symmetry.space_group_name_H-M   'P 1'
#
loop_
_entity.id
_entity.type
_entity.pdbx_description
1 polymer ?
#
loop_
_entity_poly.entity_id
_entity_poly.type
_entity_poly.pdbx_seq_one_letter_code
_entity_poly.pdbx_strand_id
1 'polypeptide(L)'
;MLLEKIKAATLAARKARQPQAGVLLTLQGAIDTRSKTMNPVRPLTDEEIVAEVRKLLKGLNETEGYLPAGPSEKRDQIELEKAALEPFLPKQMSEAELKAFAEARVAAGDNMGQIMAALKQAHPGEYDGKTASALVKAALA
;
A
#
# COMPACT_ATOMS: atom_id res chain seq x y z
N MET A 1 -9.00 -14.84 3.73
CA MET A 1 -7.65 -14.44 4.18
C MET A 1 -6.90 -13.86 3.00
N LEU A 2 -6.27 -12.70 3.18
CA LEU A 2 -5.64 -11.95 2.08
C LEU A 2 -4.48 -12.73 1.43
N LEU A 3 -3.72 -13.47 2.25
CA LEU A 3 -2.62 -14.33 1.79
C LEU A 3 -3.07 -15.34 0.71
N GLU A 4 -4.20 -16.00 0.93
CA GLU A 4 -4.70 -17.02 -0.01
C GLU A 4 -5.18 -16.39 -1.33
N LYS A 5 -5.72 -15.16 -1.29
CA LYS A 5 -6.06 -14.39 -2.50
C LYS A 5 -4.81 -14.06 -3.32
N ILE A 6 -3.74 -13.62 -2.64
CA ILE A 6 -2.44 -13.35 -3.30
C ILE A 6 -1.88 -14.64 -3.90
N LYS A 7 -1.93 -15.76 -3.18
CA LYS A 7 -1.52 -17.08 -3.70
C LYS A 7 -2.25 -17.49 -4.97
N ALA A 8 -3.57 -17.40 -4.95
CA ALA A 8 -4.40 -17.73 -6.09
C ALA A 8 -4.10 -16.80 -7.29
N ALA A 9 -3.98 -15.50 -7.06
CA ALA A 9 -3.68 -14.52 -8.10
C ALA A 9 -2.30 -14.74 -8.75
N THR A 10 -1.25 -14.98 -7.96
CA THR A 10 0.09 -15.28 -8.48
C THR A 10 0.07 -16.55 -9.34
N LEU A 11 -0.62 -17.61 -8.89
CA LEU A 11 -0.72 -18.84 -9.67
C LEU A 11 -1.44 -18.62 -11.00
N ALA A 12 -2.56 -17.89 -10.97
CA ALA A 12 -3.34 -17.55 -12.16
C ALA A 12 -2.50 -16.71 -13.16
N ALA A 13 -1.84 -15.65 -12.68
CA ALA A 13 -0.97 -14.81 -13.48
C ALA A 13 0.17 -15.59 -14.13
N ARG A 14 0.81 -16.51 -13.38
CA ARG A 14 1.88 -17.38 -13.92
C ARG A 14 1.37 -18.33 -15.00
N LYS A 15 0.23 -18.98 -14.79
CA LYS A 15 -0.38 -19.89 -15.78
C LYS A 15 -0.75 -19.15 -17.06
N ALA A 16 -1.29 -17.94 -16.92
CA ALA A 16 -1.65 -17.08 -18.04
C ALA A 16 -0.47 -16.32 -18.66
N ARG A 17 0.76 -16.51 -18.16
CA ARG A 17 1.98 -15.80 -18.58
C ARG A 17 1.81 -14.27 -18.61
N GLN A 18 1.08 -13.76 -17.62
CA GLN A 18 0.83 -12.33 -17.48
C GLN A 18 2.12 -11.59 -17.09
N PRO A 19 2.38 -10.39 -17.62
CA PRO A 19 3.59 -9.62 -17.33
C PRO A 19 3.72 -9.27 -15.84
N GLN A 20 2.59 -9.04 -15.14
CA GLN A 20 2.54 -8.77 -13.70
C GLN A 20 2.81 -10.01 -12.81
N ALA A 21 3.00 -11.21 -13.36
CA ALA A 21 3.30 -12.40 -12.55
C ALA A 21 4.57 -12.23 -11.70
N GLY A 22 5.54 -11.44 -12.20
CA GLY A 22 6.78 -11.13 -11.48
C GLY A 22 6.54 -10.36 -10.19
N VAL A 23 5.78 -9.26 -10.23
CA VAL A 23 5.51 -8.43 -9.04
C VAL A 23 4.73 -9.20 -7.97
N LEU A 24 3.79 -10.05 -8.38
CA LEU A 24 3.00 -10.89 -7.47
C LEU A 24 3.84 -11.98 -6.80
N LEU A 25 4.87 -12.50 -7.48
CA LEU A 25 5.82 -13.43 -6.89
C LEU A 25 6.74 -12.71 -5.89
N THR A 26 7.20 -11.50 -6.23
CA THR A 26 7.98 -10.66 -5.32
C THR A 26 7.20 -10.36 -4.04
N LEU A 27 5.91 -10.03 -4.15
CA LEU A 27 5.04 -9.82 -2.99
C LEU A 27 4.95 -11.06 -2.10
N GLN A 28 4.73 -12.25 -2.68
CA GLN A 28 4.72 -13.50 -1.90
C GLN A 28 6.05 -13.74 -1.17
N GLY A 29 7.17 -13.56 -1.87
CA GLY A 29 8.49 -13.71 -1.28
C GLY A 29 8.74 -12.73 -0.13
N ALA A 30 8.26 -11.49 -0.25
CA ALA A 30 8.33 -10.49 0.82
C ALA A 30 7.51 -10.90 2.06
N ILE A 31 6.28 -11.40 1.84
CA ILE A 31 5.41 -11.91 2.92
C ILE A 31 6.05 -13.10 3.63
N ASP A 32 6.54 -14.10 2.88
CA ASP A 32 7.19 -15.28 3.43
C ASP A 32 8.46 -14.93 4.21
N THR A 33 9.28 -14.02 3.66
CA THR A 33 10.49 -13.52 4.31
C THR A 33 10.12 -12.85 5.63
N ARG A 34 9.16 -11.93 5.61
CA ARG A 34 8.71 -11.23 6.81
C ARG A 34 8.21 -12.20 7.87
N SER A 35 7.36 -13.16 7.50
CA SER A 35 6.84 -14.20 8.40
C SER A 35 7.96 -14.99 9.10
N LYS A 36 8.97 -15.42 8.34
CA LYS A 36 10.12 -16.20 8.87
C LYS A 36 11.07 -15.37 9.73
N THR A 37 11.14 -14.06 9.53
CA THR A 37 11.97 -13.15 10.34
C THR A 37 11.30 -12.70 11.64
N MET A 38 10.02 -13.00 11.85
CA MET A 38 9.34 -12.68 13.11
C MET A 38 9.81 -13.59 14.25
N ASN A 39 9.78 -13.06 15.47
CA ASN A 39 10.07 -13.82 16.68
C ASN A 39 8.92 -13.68 17.69
N PRO A 40 8.09 -14.73 17.90
CA PRO A 40 8.16 -16.05 17.26
C PRO A 40 7.75 -16.01 15.78
N VAL A 41 8.17 -17.03 15.03
CA VAL A 41 7.74 -17.21 13.63
C VAL A 41 6.24 -17.43 13.59
N ARG A 42 5.53 -16.60 12.83
CA ARG A 42 4.07 -16.68 12.66
C ARG A 42 3.64 -16.16 11.28
N PRO A 43 2.45 -16.56 10.79
CA PRO A 43 1.87 -15.93 9.61
C PRO A 43 1.60 -14.43 9.87
N LEU A 44 1.68 -13.64 8.80
CA LEU A 44 1.29 -12.23 8.84
C LEU A 44 -0.22 -12.11 8.99
N THR A 45 -0.65 -11.08 9.69
CA THR A 45 -2.06 -10.64 9.67
C THR A 45 -2.39 -9.96 8.33
N ASP A 46 -3.67 -9.84 8.00
CA ASP A 46 -4.09 -9.16 6.77
C ASP A 46 -3.60 -7.68 6.76
N GLU A 47 -3.54 -7.02 7.91
CA GLU A 47 -2.96 -5.66 8.06
C GLU A 47 -1.47 -5.61 7.70
N GLU A 48 -0.70 -6.60 8.16
CA GLU A 48 0.74 -6.70 7.87
C GLU A 48 0.98 -7.02 6.39
N ILE A 49 0.11 -7.80 5.77
CA ILE A 49 0.13 -8.07 4.33
C ILE A 49 -0.18 -6.79 3.54
N VAL A 50 -1.20 -6.03 3.93
CA VAL A 50 -1.51 -4.72 3.32
C VAL A 50 -0.29 -3.79 3.40
N ALA A 51 0.46 -3.81 4.51
CA ALA A 51 1.68 -3.02 4.63
C ALA A 51 2.78 -3.45 3.63
N GLU A 52 2.95 -4.74 3.36
CA GLU A 52 3.87 -5.23 2.32
C GLU A 52 3.42 -4.84 0.90
N VAL A 53 2.12 -4.92 0.60
CA VAL A 53 1.57 -4.45 -0.68
C VAL A 53 1.87 -2.97 -0.89
N ARG A 54 1.63 -2.13 0.12
CA ARG A 54 1.93 -0.69 0.09
C ARG A 54 3.40 -0.41 -0.12
N LYS A 55 4.29 -1.15 0.55
CA LYS A 55 5.73 -1.00 0.40
C LYS A 55 6.15 -1.25 -1.05
N LEU A 56 5.57 -2.26 -1.69
CA LEU A 56 5.87 -2.59 -3.09
C LEU A 56 5.34 -1.52 -4.05
N LEU A 57 4.09 -1.05 -3.86
CA LEU A 57 3.52 0.07 -4.61
C LEU A 57 4.36 1.35 -4.49
N LYS A 58 4.87 1.64 -3.30
CA LYS A 58 5.77 2.77 -3.08
C LYS A 58 7.06 2.62 -3.91
N GLY A 59 7.68 1.45 -3.90
CA GLY A 59 8.87 1.18 -4.72
C GLY A 59 8.61 1.33 -6.23
N LEU A 60 7.42 0.96 -6.70
CA LEU A 60 7.00 1.18 -8.08
C LEU A 60 6.81 2.66 -8.40
N ASN A 61 6.17 3.43 -7.52
CA ASN A 61 6.03 4.89 -7.67
C ASN A 61 7.39 5.59 -7.70
N GLU A 62 8.31 5.19 -6.83
CA GLU A 62 9.69 5.72 -6.81
C GLU A 62 10.41 5.37 -8.12
N THR A 63 10.32 4.11 -8.57
CA THR A 63 10.92 3.66 -9.84
C THR A 63 10.39 4.45 -11.03
N GLU A 64 9.07 4.68 -11.08
CA GLU A 64 8.46 5.48 -12.13
C GLU A 64 8.94 6.94 -12.11
N GLY A 65 9.10 7.52 -10.91
CA GLY A 65 9.59 8.89 -10.74
C GLY A 65 11.03 9.10 -11.25
N TYR A 66 11.82 8.02 -11.36
CA TYR A 66 13.16 8.06 -11.96
C TYR A 66 13.14 7.92 -13.50
N LEU A 67 12.00 7.58 -14.12
CA LEU A 67 11.91 7.48 -15.57
C LEU A 67 11.86 8.87 -16.21
N PRO A 68 12.46 9.04 -17.41
CA PRO A 68 12.30 10.27 -18.17
C PRO A 68 10.83 10.54 -18.50
N ALA A 69 10.52 11.82 -18.73
CA ALA A 69 9.19 12.23 -19.18
C ALA A 69 8.90 11.67 -20.58
N GLY A 70 7.62 11.33 -20.82
CA GLY A 70 7.15 10.78 -22.10
C GLY A 70 6.98 9.25 -22.08
N PRO A 71 6.25 8.67 -23.05
CA PRO A 71 5.89 7.24 -23.05
C PRO A 71 7.09 6.30 -22.94
N SER A 72 6.93 5.19 -22.22
CA SER A 72 7.94 4.14 -22.17
C SER A 72 7.30 2.80 -21.82
N GLU A 73 7.78 1.72 -22.44
CA GLU A 73 7.35 0.36 -22.11
C GLU A 73 7.53 0.06 -20.61
N LYS A 74 8.53 0.69 -19.98
CA LYS A 74 8.78 0.55 -18.55
C LYS A 74 7.68 1.19 -17.69
N ARG A 75 7.12 2.32 -18.11
CA ARG A 75 5.99 2.95 -17.43
C ARG A 75 4.74 2.10 -17.56
N ASP A 76 4.45 1.59 -18.76
CA ASP A 76 3.31 0.70 -19.00
C ASP A 76 3.42 -0.58 -18.15
N GLN A 77 4.63 -1.15 -18.04
CA GLN A 77 4.90 -2.28 -17.15
C GLN A 77 4.62 -1.93 -15.69
N ILE A 78 5.10 -0.77 -15.22
CA ILE A 78 4.89 -0.33 -13.83
C ILE A 78 3.39 -0.10 -13.55
N GLU A 79 2.64 0.48 -14.47
CA GLU A 79 1.19 0.65 -14.34
C GLU A 79 0.47 -0.69 -14.23
N LEU A 80 0.83 -1.68 -15.06
CA LEU A 80 0.28 -3.04 -14.95
C LEU A 80 0.62 -3.70 -13.61
N GLU A 81 1.84 -3.51 -13.11
CA GLU A 81 2.26 -4.04 -11.82
C GLU A 81 1.49 -3.39 -10.65
N LYS A 82 1.27 -2.07 -10.69
CA LYS A 82 0.44 -1.37 -9.69
C LYS A 82 -1.00 -1.85 -9.72
N ALA A 83 -1.60 -1.94 -10.90
CA ALA A 83 -2.96 -2.41 -11.09
C ALA A 83 -3.16 -3.85 -10.60
N ALA A 84 -2.12 -4.68 -10.65
CA ALA A 84 -2.14 -6.04 -10.11
C ALA A 84 -2.11 -6.09 -8.57
N LEU A 85 -1.55 -5.07 -7.92
CA LEU A 85 -1.40 -4.98 -6.47
C LEU A 85 -2.58 -4.27 -5.78
N GLU A 86 -3.18 -3.27 -6.43
CA GLU A 86 -4.31 -2.50 -5.91
C GLU A 86 -5.49 -3.34 -5.37
N PRO A 87 -5.90 -4.47 -6.00
CA PRO A 87 -6.99 -5.30 -5.50
C PRO A 87 -6.73 -5.96 -4.13
N PHE A 88 -5.49 -5.95 -3.64
CA PHE A 88 -5.13 -6.48 -2.31
C PHE A 88 -5.15 -5.42 -1.21
N LEU A 89 -5.43 -4.16 -1.57
CA LEU A 89 -5.61 -3.09 -0.61
C LEU A 89 -7.09 -2.96 -0.23
N PRO A 90 -7.40 -2.55 1.02
CA PRO A 90 -8.75 -2.09 1.33
C PRO A 90 -9.04 -0.80 0.56
N LYS A 91 -10.31 -0.41 0.51
CA LYS A 91 -10.75 0.81 -0.16
C LYS A 91 -9.92 1.99 0.34
N GLN A 92 -9.17 2.62 -0.55
CA GLN A 92 -8.39 3.80 -0.20
C GLN A 92 -9.31 4.98 0.02
N MET A 93 -9.07 5.73 1.08
CA MET A 93 -9.62 7.06 1.22
C MET A 93 -9.01 7.98 0.17
N SER A 94 -9.84 8.82 -0.43
CA SER A 94 -9.38 9.90 -1.30
C SER A 94 -8.61 10.96 -0.51
N GLU A 95 -7.79 11.77 -1.19
CA GLU A 95 -7.10 12.90 -0.56
C GLU A 95 -8.07 13.87 0.12
N ALA A 96 -9.25 14.09 -0.48
CA ALA A 96 -10.30 14.93 0.08
C ALA A 96 -10.86 14.34 1.39
N GLU A 97 -11.12 13.03 1.45
CA GLU A 97 -11.58 12.35 2.67
C GLU A 97 -10.51 12.39 3.77
N LEU A 98 -9.23 12.17 3.41
CA LEU A 98 -8.11 12.29 4.35
C LEU A 98 -8.00 13.70 4.92
N LYS A 99 -8.09 14.70 4.05
CA LYS A 99 -8.00 16.11 4.43
C LYS A 99 -9.15 16.51 5.34
N ALA A 100 -10.38 16.13 4.98
CA ALA A 100 -11.56 16.40 5.82
C ALA A 100 -11.46 15.72 7.19
N PHE A 101 -10.97 14.48 7.24
CA PHE A 101 -10.72 13.79 8.52
C PHE A 101 -9.68 14.53 9.36
N ALA A 102 -8.57 14.95 8.75
CA ALA A 102 -7.53 15.71 9.44
C ALA A 102 -8.06 17.04 9.97
N GLU A 103 -8.73 17.84 9.14
CA GLU A 103 -9.30 19.15 9.51
C GLU A 103 -10.30 19.03 10.67
N ALA A 104 -11.20 18.04 10.63
CA ALA A 104 -12.15 17.81 11.71
C ALA A 104 -11.46 17.50 13.05
N ARG A 105 -10.34 16.76 13.01
CA ARG A 105 -9.56 16.41 14.19
C ARG A 105 -8.71 17.58 14.71
N VAL A 106 -8.13 18.36 13.81
CA VAL A 106 -7.45 19.62 14.16
C VAL A 106 -8.43 20.57 14.85
N ALA A 107 -9.66 20.71 14.34
CA ALA A 107 -10.69 21.53 14.96
C ALA A 107 -11.10 21.03 16.36
N ALA A 108 -10.93 19.74 16.64
CA ALA A 108 -11.15 19.14 17.97
C ALA A 108 -9.95 19.34 18.93
N GLY A 109 -8.85 19.94 18.46
CA GLY A 109 -7.63 20.18 19.25
C GLY A 109 -6.65 19.00 19.27
N ASP A 110 -6.82 18.00 18.40
CA ASP A 110 -5.91 16.87 18.31
C ASP A 110 -4.56 17.29 17.69
N ASN A 111 -3.46 16.81 18.25
CA ASN A 111 -2.13 16.97 17.66
C ASN A 111 -1.85 15.89 16.59
N MET A 112 -0.79 16.08 15.80
CA MET A 112 -0.36 15.15 14.74
C MET A 112 -0.37 13.67 15.18
N GLY A 113 0.15 13.36 16.36
CA GLY A 113 0.21 11.98 16.87
C GLY A 113 -1.18 11.41 17.14
N GLN A 114 -2.08 12.21 17.71
CA GLN A 114 -3.47 11.83 17.96
C GLN A 114 -4.25 11.62 16.66
N ILE A 115 -4.07 12.48 15.67
CA ILE A 115 -4.72 12.37 14.35
C ILE A 115 -4.27 11.10 13.64
N MET A 116 -2.97 10.81 13.64
CA MET A 116 -2.43 9.58 13.02
C MET A 116 -2.87 8.31 13.76
N ALA A 117 -2.99 8.37 15.10
CA ALA A 117 -3.55 7.27 15.88
C ALA A 117 -5.03 7.04 15.57
N ALA A 118 -5.81 8.11 15.43
CA ALA A 118 -7.22 8.05 15.06
C ALA A 118 -7.43 7.46 13.65
N LEU A 119 -6.60 7.86 12.67
CA LEU A 119 -6.59 7.26 11.34
C LEU A 119 -6.31 5.75 11.42
N LYS A 120 -5.32 5.34 12.22
CA LYS A 120 -4.97 3.93 12.38
C LYS A 120 -6.12 3.11 12.99
N GLN A 121 -6.89 3.70 13.90
CA GLN A 121 -8.03 3.03 14.55
C GLN A 121 -9.28 3.00 13.67
N ALA A 122 -9.60 4.10 12.98
CA ALA A 122 -10.83 4.24 12.21
C ALA A 122 -10.71 3.71 10.77
N HIS A 123 -9.53 3.81 10.18
CA HIS A 123 -9.25 3.56 8.77
C HIS A 123 -7.99 2.69 8.58
N PRO A 124 -7.88 1.53 9.26
CA PRO A 124 -6.66 0.73 9.26
C PRO A 124 -6.28 0.30 7.85
N GLY A 125 -5.15 0.82 7.36
CA GLY A 125 -4.64 0.45 6.05
C GLY A 125 -5.47 0.98 4.88
N GLU A 126 -6.35 1.96 5.08
CA GLU A 126 -7.13 2.66 4.01
C GLU A 126 -6.45 3.95 3.52
N TYR A 127 -5.22 4.24 3.98
CA TYR A 127 -4.48 5.44 3.62
C TYR A 127 -2.98 5.18 3.48
N ASP A 128 -2.31 5.97 2.63
CA ASP A 128 -0.85 6.00 2.61
C ASP A 128 -0.33 6.85 3.77
N GLY A 129 0.54 6.28 4.62
CA GLY A 129 1.02 6.96 5.81
C GLY A 129 1.85 8.22 5.53
N LYS A 130 2.56 8.28 4.40
CA LYS A 130 3.36 9.45 4.01
C LYS A 130 2.43 10.56 3.52
N THR A 131 1.47 10.23 2.65
CA THR A 131 0.44 11.16 2.19
C THR A 131 -0.40 11.67 3.35
N ALA A 132 -0.86 10.79 4.25
CA ALA A 132 -1.60 11.15 5.45
C ALA A 132 -0.80 12.10 6.34
N SER A 133 0.46 11.79 6.63
CA SER A 133 1.30 12.67 7.45
C SER A 133 1.52 14.03 6.80
N ALA A 134 1.72 14.09 5.47
CA ALA A 134 1.85 15.35 4.75
C ALA A 134 0.57 16.20 4.80
N LEU A 135 -0.60 15.58 4.58
CA LEU A 135 -1.90 16.25 4.63
C LEU A 135 -2.26 16.71 6.04
N VAL A 136 -2.04 15.88 7.06
CA VAL A 136 -2.25 16.27 8.47
C VAL A 136 -1.33 17.42 8.85
N LYS A 137 -0.07 17.41 8.38
CA LYS A 137 0.87 18.51 8.63
C LYS A 137 0.38 19.80 7.98
N ALA A 138 -0.15 19.71 6.76
CA ALA A 138 -0.72 20.85 6.05
C ALA A 138 -2.00 21.39 6.74
N ALA A 139 -2.80 20.52 7.37
CA ALA A 139 -4.00 20.92 8.11
C ALA A 139 -3.69 21.54 9.49
N LEU A 140 -2.52 21.25 10.06
CA LEU A 140 -2.03 21.81 11.33
C LEU A 140 -1.23 23.11 11.17
N ALA A 141 -0.88 23.49 9.94
CA ALA A 141 -0.12 24.70 9.63
C ALA A 141 -1.05 25.92 9.51
#